data_AF-A0A370LPV3-F1
#
_entry.id   AF-A0A370LPV3-F1
#
_cell.length_a   1.000
_cell.length_b   1.000
_cell.length_c   1.000
_cell.angle_alpha   90.00
_cell.angle_beta   90.00
_cell.angle_gamma   90.00
#
_symmetry.space_group_name_H-M   'P 1'
#
loop_
_entity.id
_entity.type
_entity.pdbx_description
1 polymer ?
#
loop_
_entity_poly.entity_id
_entity_poly.type
_entity_poly.pdbx_seq_one_letter_code
_entity_poly.pdbx_strand_id
1 'polypeptide(L)'
;MSYKSRQTKIALAATIAVVAVGITGAFFIPAQSAEVIVPTTQENQEKYDALGIAQRFVVTSPTFAFDGDINSLKTEYVGSTKSIPPQYIFKATFESSHGFFGNREGQALTPELTPHTMIILVSEGTVISAITDETWDEQKELFIQRETDLDASNFVSEYDYTALELLLDNQFVKM
;
A
#
# COMPACT_ATOMS: atom_id res chain seq x y z
N MET A 1 -28.42 58.16 -18.74
CA MET A 1 -28.46 57.15 -17.67
C MET A 1 -27.13 56.42 -17.64
N SER A 2 -26.44 56.48 -16.51
CA SER A 2 -25.04 56.09 -16.29
C SER A 2 -25.00 54.90 -15.34
N TYR A 3 -24.29 53.84 -15.70
CA TYR A 3 -23.65 52.97 -14.70
C TYR A 3 -22.28 52.51 -15.22
N LYS A 4 -21.26 52.97 -14.50
CA LYS A 4 -19.81 52.80 -14.67
C LYS A 4 -19.41 51.94 -13.45
N SER A 5 -18.67 50.85 -13.53
CA SER A 5 -17.20 50.80 -13.57
C SER A 5 -16.78 49.36 -13.18
N ARG A 6 -15.87 48.72 -13.95
CA ARG A 6 -14.43 48.48 -13.69
C ARG A 6 -14.06 47.28 -12.81
N GLN A 7 -13.43 46.31 -13.48
CA GLN A 7 -12.38 45.38 -13.06
C GLN A 7 -11.49 45.87 -11.90
N THR A 8 -11.01 44.99 -11.01
CA THR A 8 -9.69 44.32 -11.09
C THR A 8 -9.36 43.65 -9.73
N LYS A 9 -8.67 42.51 -9.80
CA LYS A 9 -8.16 41.62 -8.75
C LYS A 9 -7.56 42.37 -7.54
N ILE A 10 -7.99 42.00 -6.33
CA ILE A 10 -7.44 42.52 -5.07
C ILE A 10 -6.25 41.62 -4.68
N ALA A 11 -5.04 42.12 -4.89
CA ALA A 11 -3.86 41.66 -4.16
C ALA A 11 -3.87 42.38 -2.80
N LEU A 12 -4.08 41.65 -1.71
CA LEU A 12 -4.04 42.24 -0.37
C LEU A 12 -2.65 41.97 0.23
N ALA A 13 -1.78 42.96 0.13
CA ALA A 13 -0.55 43.04 0.91
C ALA A 13 -0.92 43.25 2.39
N ALA A 14 -0.50 42.33 3.25
CA ALA A 14 -0.69 42.44 4.70
C ALA A 14 0.45 43.28 5.30
N THR A 15 0.18 44.55 5.57
CA THR A 15 1.01 45.38 6.47
C THR A 15 0.49 45.22 7.90
N ILE A 16 1.30 44.62 8.77
CA ILE A 16 1.01 44.48 10.21
C ILE A 16 1.35 45.82 10.89
N ALA A 17 0.33 46.54 11.34
CA ALA A 17 0.47 47.63 12.28
C ALA A 17 0.10 47.13 13.68
N VAL A 18 1.07 47.05 14.58
CA VAL A 18 0.87 46.73 16.00
C VAL A 18 0.39 47.99 16.71
N VAL A 19 -0.83 47.96 17.26
CA VAL A 19 -1.25 48.92 18.29
C VAL A 19 -1.92 48.14 19.41
N ALA A 20 -1.24 48.12 20.57
CA ALA A 20 -1.75 47.59 21.81
C ALA A 20 -2.44 48.72 22.60
N VAL A 21 -3.74 48.63 22.86
CA VAL A 21 -4.39 49.16 24.08
C VAL A 21 -5.65 48.32 24.34
N GLY A 22 -5.75 47.76 25.55
CA GLY A 22 -6.78 46.80 25.94
C GLY A 22 -8.14 47.41 26.27
N ILE A 23 -9.20 46.64 25.98
CA ILE A 23 -10.50 46.71 26.63
C ILE A 23 -11.02 45.29 26.83
N THR A 24 -11.39 45.01 28.07
CA THR A 24 -12.03 43.79 28.57
C THR A 24 -13.33 43.47 27.83
N GLY A 25 -13.33 42.35 27.13
CA GLY A 25 -14.52 41.65 26.66
C GLY A 25 -14.14 40.19 26.49
N ALA A 26 -14.72 39.30 27.30
CA ALA A 26 -14.49 37.87 27.20
C ALA A 26 -15.09 37.34 25.89
N PHE A 27 -14.33 37.42 24.81
CA PHE A 27 -14.59 36.62 23.62
C PHE A 27 -14.14 35.19 23.92
N PHE A 28 -15.12 34.29 24.08
CA PHE A 28 -14.87 32.87 23.94
C PHE A 28 -14.42 32.65 22.49
N ILE A 29 -13.11 32.58 22.27
CA ILE A 29 -12.54 32.02 21.03
C ILE A 29 -12.79 30.51 21.17
N PRO A 30 -13.64 29.88 20.35
CA PRO A 30 -13.62 28.42 20.29
C PRO A 30 -12.18 28.06 19.92
N ALA A 31 -11.52 27.25 20.73
CA ALA A 31 -10.22 26.71 20.38
C ALA A 31 -10.40 25.99 19.05
N GLN A 32 -10.08 26.70 17.95
CA GLN A 32 -10.00 26.11 16.65
C GLN A 32 -8.85 25.14 16.81
N SER A 33 -9.18 23.85 16.89
CA SER A 33 -8.20 22.79 16.77
C SER A 33 -7.46 23.10 15.47
N ALA A 34 -6.27 23.69 15.60
CA ALA A 34 -5.34 23.70 14.52
C ALA A 34 -5.01 22.23 14.32
N GLU A 35 -5.60 21.62 13.30
CA GLU A 35 -5.07 20.37 12.78
C GLU A 35 -3.62 20.69 12.46
N VAL A 36 -2.72 20.13 13.28
CA VAL A 36 -1.30 20.23 13.03
C VAL A 36 -1.09 19.45 11.75
N ILE A 37 -1.01 20.17 10.63
CA ILE A 37 -0.59 19.59 9.35
C ILE A 37 0.90 19.29 9.53
N VAL A 38 1.20 18.12 10.10
CA VAL A 38 2.55 17.58 10.09
C VAL A 38 2.88 17.36 8.61
N PRO A 39 3.92 18.01 8.05
CA PRO A 39 4.29 17.75 6.67
C PRO A 39 4.66 16.27 6.55
N THR A 40 3.86 15.51 5.81
CA THR A 40 4.18 14.14 5.40
C THR A 40 5.50 14.21 4.63
N THR A 41 6.53 13.51 5.11
CA THR A 41 7.80 13.42 4.38
C THR A 41 7.54 12.81 2.99
N GLN A 42 8.36 13.15 2.00
CA GLN A 42 8.26 12.55 0.66
C GLN A 42 8.24 11.02 0.72
N GLU A 43 9.10 10.43 1.54
CA GLU A 43 9.16 8.99 1.79
C GLU A 43 7.83 8.43 2.32
N ASN A 44 7.19 9.11 3.27
CA ASN A 44 5.90 8.69 3.79
C ASN A 44 4.80 8.79 2.72
N GLN A 45 4.83 9.83 1.88
CA GLN A 45 3.87 9.98 0.78
C GLN A 45 4.01 8.84 -0.23
N GLU A 46 5.23 8.56 -0.71
CA GLU A 46 5.51 7.48 -1.65
C GLU A 46 5.09 6.11 -1.09
N LYS A 47 5.31 5.89 0.21
CA LYS A 47 4.82 4.70 0.91
C LYS A 47 3.30 4.61 0.93
N TYR A 48 2.58 5.69 1.22
CA TYR A 48 1.11 5.69 1.22
C TYR A 48 0.54 5.48 -0.18
N ASP A 49 1.17 6.07 -1.20
CA ASP A 49 0.80 5.86 -2.60
C ASP A 49 1.00 4.38 -2.99
N ALA A 50 2.15 3.79 -2.62
CA ALA A 50 2.45 2.38 -2.84
C ALA A 50 1.47 1.45 -2.10
N LEU A 51 1.05 1.79 -0.88
CA LEU A 51 0.04 1.05 -0.13
C LEU A 51 -1.29 1.03 -0.87
N GLY A 52 -1.74 2.18 -1.38
CA GLY A 52 -2.98 2.27 -2.16
C GLY A 52 -2.93 1.43 -3.44
N ILE A 53 -1.77 1.37 -4.10
CA ILE A 53 -1.54 0.50 -5.26
C ILE A 53 -1.62 -0.97 -4.87
N ALA A 54 -0.96 -1.37 -3.77
CA ALA A 54 -0.98 -2.75 -3.29
C ALA A 54 -2.40 -3.20 -2.92
N GLN A 55 -3.15 -2.39 -2.17
CA GLN A 55 -4.53 -2.70 -1.80
C GLN A 55 -5.43 -2.87 -3.02
N ARG A 56 -5.31 -1.95 -4.00
CA ARG A 56 -6.06 -2.04 -5.25
C ARG A 56 -5.70 -3.32 -6.01
N PHE A 57 -4.42 -3.68 -6.07
CA PHE A 57 -3.98 -4.90 -6.73
C PHE A 57 -4.61 -6.14 -6.09
N VAL A 58 -4.57 -6.27 -4.76
CA VAL A 58 -5.14 -7.44 -4.07
C VAL A 58 -6.59 -7.64 -4.47
N VAL A 59 -7.43 -6.60 -4.37
CA VAL A 59 -8.86 -6.73 -4.66
C VAL A 59 -9.16 -7.00 -6.14
N THR A 60 -8.22 -6.73 -7.04
CA THR A 60 -8.32 -7.04 -8.48
C THR A 60 -7.56 -8.29 -8.90
N SER A 61 -6.82 -8.93 -7.97
CA SER A 61 -6.02 -10.12 -8.29
C SER A 61 -6.93 -11.30 -8.63
N PRO A 62 -6.52 -12.20 -9.55
CA PRO A 62 -7.32 -13.34 -9.95
C PRO A 62 -7.84 -14.19 -8.78
N THR A 63 -6.98 -14.51 -7.80
CA THR A 63 -7.37 -15.30 -6.63
C THR A 63 -8.44 -14.61 -5.79
N PHE A 64 -8.23 -13.34 -5.42
CA PHE A 64 -9.17 -12.60 -4.57
C PHE A 64 -10.46 -12.24 -5.30
N ALA A 65 -10.37 -11.84 -6.57
CA ALA A 65 -11.53 -11.39 -7.34
C ALA A 65 -12.54 -12.52 -7.60
N PHE A 66 -12.08 -13.77 -7.55
CA PHE A 66 -12.94 -14.93 -7.71
C PHE A 66 -13.87 -15.12 -6.51
N ASP A 67 -13.32 -15.12 -5.29
CA ASP A 67 -14.08 -15.50 -4.09
C ASP A 67 -13.47 -15.03 -2.75
N GLY A 68 -12.63 -13.99 -2.78
CA GLY A 68 -12.05 -13.38 -1.60
C GLY A 68 -13.06 -12.55 -0.78
N ASP A 69 -12.99 -12.65 0.54
CA ASP A 69 -13.82 -11.83 1.45
C ASP A 69 -13.12 -10.50 1.79
N ILE A 70 -13.69 -9.40 1.31
CA ILE A 70 -13.22 -8.03 1.61
C ILE A 70 -13.20 -7.70 3.11
N ASN A 71 -14.05 -8.34 3.92
CA ASN A 71 -14.08 -8.09 5.35
C ASN A 71 -12.91 -8.76 6.10
N SER A 72 -12.30 -9.77 5.49
CA SER A 72 -11.11 -10.45 6.00
C SER A 72 -9.80 -9.79 5.58
N LEU A 73 -9.84 -8.95 4.53
CA LEU A 73 -8.66 -8.34 3.92
C LEU A 73 -7.94 -7.40 4.88
N LYS A 74 -6.66 -7.70 5.12
CA LYS A 74 -5.73 -6.83 5.84
C LYS A 74 -4.49 -6.65 4.98
N THR A 75 -3.97 -5.42 4.90
CA THR A 75 -2.73 -5.13 4.18
C THR A 75 -1.79 -4.36 5.10
N GLU A 76 -0.59 -4.90 5.28
CA GLU A 76 0.42 -4.39 6.19
C GLU A 76 1.67 -4.02 5.41
N TYR A 77 2.28 -2.88 5.77
CA TYR A 77 3.61 -2.53 5.28
C TYR A 77 4.67 -3.35 6.02
N VAL A 78 5.49 -4.08 5.27
CA VAL A 78 6.55 -4.94 5.82
C VAL A 78 7.88 -4.19 5.83
N GLY A 79 8.18 -3.46 4.77
CA GLY A 79 9.46 -2.77 4.64
C GLY A 79 9.70 -2.26 3.23
N SER A 80 10.90 -1.77 2.99
CA SER A 80 11.37 -1.38 1.66
C SER A 80 12.77 -1.91 1.41
N THR A 81 13.07 -2.17 0.14
CA THR A 81 14.41 -2.51 -0.30
C THR A 81 15.27 -1.25 -0.37
N LYS A 82 16.60 -1.43 -0.29
CA LYS A 82 17.57 -0.35 -0.52
C LYS A 82 17.89 -0.13 -2.00
N SER A 83 17.04 -0.62 -2.92
CA SER A 83 17.24 -0.44 -4.36
C SER A 83 16.91 0.99 -4.78
N ILE A 84 17.40 1.37 -5.96
CA ILE A 84 17.02 2.63 -6.61
C ILE A 84 16.45 2.24 -7.97
N PRO A 85 15.14 2.43 -8.21
CA PRO A 85 14.12 2.96 -7.30
C PRO A 85 13.84 2.06 -6.08
N PRO A 86 13.31 2.61 -4.96
CA PRO A 86 12.91 1.81 -3.81
C PRO A 86 11.76 0.86 -4.19
N GLN A 87 11.76 -0.33 -3.61
CA GLN A 87 10.65 -1.28 -3.73
C GLN A 87 9.99 -1.41 -2.36
N TYR A 88 8.70 -1.13 -2.27
CA TYR A 88 7.92 -1.24 -1.06
C TYR A 88 7.28 -2.63 -0.99
N ILE A 89 7.44 -3.28 0.15
CA ILE A 89 6.97 -4.64 0.40
C ILE A 89 5.73 -4.56 1.29
N PHE A 90 4.65 -5.18 0.82
CA PHE A 90 3.40 -5.30 1.54
C PHE A 90 3.03 -6.77 1.70
N LYS A 91 2.43 -7.09 2.84
CA LYS A 91 1.83 -8.39 3.10
C LYS A 91 0.33 -8.19 3.21
N ALA A 92 -0.43 -8.84 2.35
CA ALA A 92 -1.88 -8.88 2.43
C ALA A 92 -2.34 -10.26 2.91
N THR A 93 -3.29 -10.29 3.84
CA THR A 93 -3.95 -11.52 4.30
C THR A 93 -5.44 -11.40 4.06
N PHE A 94 -6.06 -12.48 3.59
CA PHE A 94 -7.49 -12.54 3.30
C PHE A 94 -7.97 -14.00 3.30
N GLU A 95 -9.26 -14.22 3.41
CA GLU A 95 -9.92 -15.51 3.30
C GLU A 95 -10.61 -15.62 1.94
N SER A 96 -10.56 -16.81 1.34
CA SER A 96 -11.33 -17.18 0.13
C SER A 96 -12.22 -18.38 0.41
N SER A 97 -13.29 -18.53 -0.37
CA SER A 97 -14.27 -19.61 -0.17
C SER A 97 -13.82 -20.95 -0.78
N HIS A 98 -12.70 -20.99 -1.49
CA HIS A 98 -12.08 -22.17 -2.09
C HIS A 98 -10.56 -22.08 -1.99
N GLY A 99 -9.88 -23.22 -1.77
CA GLY A 99 -8.43 -23.27 -1.55
C GLY A 99 -7.54 -23.33 -2.79
N PHE A 100 -8.06 -23.01 -3.97
CA PHE A 100 -7.27 -23.00 -5.21
C PHE A 100 -6.64 -21.62 -5.43
N PHE A 101 -6.05 -21.35 -6.61
CA PHE A 101 -5.51 -20.02 -7.00
C PHE A 101 -6.04 -19.58 -8.38
N GLY A 102 -5.99 -18.28 -8.67
CA GLY A 102 -6.27 -17.75 -10.01
C GLY A 102 -7.75 -17.67 -10.39
N ASN A 103 -8.03 -17.46 -11.68
CA ASN A 103 -9.37 -17.63 -12.22
C ASN A 103 -9.71 -19.11 -12.36
N ARG A 104 -10.83 -19.53 -11.75
CA ARG A 104 -11.26 -20.94 -11.65
C ARG A 104 -12.62 -21.19 -12.31
N GLU A 105 -13.02 -20.30 -13.20
CA GLU A 105 -14.28 -20.43 -13.93
C GLU A 105 -14.35 -21.80 -14.65
N GLY A 106 -15.45 -22.53 -14.43
CA GLY A 106 -15.69 -23.84 -15.06
C GLY A 106 -15.06 -25.04 -14.34
N GLN A 107 -14.38 -24.85 -13.21
CA GLN A 107 -13.88 -25.96 -12.39
C GLN A 107 -14.93 -26.42 -11.37
N ALA A 108 -14.95 -27.72 -11.07
CA ALA A 108 -15.74 -28.24 -9.95
C ALA A 108 -14.99 -27.94 -8.65
N LEU A 109 -15.48 -26.96 -7.88
CA LEU A 109 -14.85 -26.49 -6.66
C LEU A 109 -15.59 -27.01 -5.43
N THR A 110 -14.84 -27.40 -4.42
CA THR A 110 -15.38 -27.73 -3.10
C THR A 110 -15.27 -26.49 -2.21
N PRO A 111 -16.36 -26.03 -1.57
CA PRO A 111 -16.29 -24.92 -0.64
C PRO A 111 -15.35 -25.24 0.53
N GLU A 112 -14.33 -24.42 0.71
CA GLU A 112 -13.33 -24.53 1.77
C GLU A 112 -12.82 -23.13 2.11
N LEU A 113 -13.17 -22.64 3.30
CA LEU A 113 -12.68 -21.35 3.79
C LEU A 113 -11.17 -21.42 3.97
N THR A 114 -10.43 -20.78 3.07
CA THR A 114 -8.99 -20.86 2.98
C THR A 114 -8.36 -19.50 3.27
N PRO A 115 -7.52 -19.37 4.31
CA PRO A 115 -6.74 -18.17 4.53
C PRO A 115 -5.55 -18.13 3.56
N HIS A 116 -5.38 -17.00 2.89
CA HIS A 116 -4.28 -16.71 1.97
C HIS A 116 -3.38 -15.59 2.50
N THR A 117 -2.10 -15.67 2.16
CA THR A 117 -1.11 -14.60 2.38
C THR A 117 -0.46 -14.22 1.05
N MET A 118 -0.60 -12.96 0.65
CA MET A 118 0.00 -12.41 -0.56
C MET A 118 1.13 -11.44 -0.23
N ILE A 119 2.31 -11.66 -0.81
CA ILE A 119 3.45 -10.75 -0.75
C ILE A 119 3.50 -9.92 -2.02
N ILE A 120 3.47 -8.60 -1.86
CA ILE A 120 3.35 -7.64 -2.96
C ILE A 120 4.56 -6.71 -2.92
N LEU A 121 5.22 -6.57 -4.06
CA LEU A 121 6.29 -5.61 -4.26
C LEU A 121 5.79 -4.50 -5.20
N VAL A 122 5.87 -3.26 -4.72
CA VAL A 122 5.51 -2.07 -5.48
C VAL A 122 6.75 -1.21 -5.70
N SER A 123 7.02 -0.84 -6.94
CA SER A 123 8.10 0.07 -7.29
C SER A 123 7.64 1.02 -8.39
N GLU A 124 8.06 2.28 -8.32
CA GLU A 124 7.72 3.31 -9.32
C GLU A 124 6.21 3.37 -9.64
N GLY A 125 5.37 3.22 -8.61
CA GLY A 125 3.92 3.28 -8.77
C GLY A 125 3.27 2.06 -9.42
N THR A 126 4.02 0.96 -9.62
CA THR A 126 3.54 -0.26 -10.27
C THR A 126 3.82 -1.50 -9.40
N VAL A 127 2.93 -2.48 -9.45
CA VAL A 127 3.19 -3.79 -8.84
C VAL A 127 4.17 -4.54 -9.73
N ILE A 128 5.31 -4.94 -9.17
CA ILE A 128 6.35 -5.70 -9.90
C ILE A 128 6.35 -7.18 -9.53
N SER A 129 5.79 -7.54 -8.38
CA SER A 129 5.60 -8.94 -7.95
C SER A 129 4.38 -9.03 -7.03
N ALA A 130 3.62 -10.11 -7.15
CA ALA A 130 2.51 -10.44 -6.27
C ALA A 130 2.39 -11.97 -6.15
N ILE A 131 2.88 -12.51 -5.03
CA ILE A 131 2.96 -13.95 -4.81
C ILE A 131 2.00 -14.35 -3.68
N THR A 132 1.06 -15.23 -3.96
CA THR A 132 0.11 -15.80 -2.98
C THR A 132 0.62 -17.14 -2.47
N ASP A 133 0.57 -17.31 -1.15
CA ASP A 133 0.96 -18.51 -0.40
C ASP A 133 2.31 -19.09 -0.81
N GLU A 134 3.26 -18.22 -1.15
CA GLU A 134 4.62 -18.58 -1.58
C GLU A 134 4.67 -19.56 -2.77
N THR A 135 3.57 -19.70 -3.50
CA THR A 135 3.40 -20.74 -4.52
C THR A 135 2.82 -20.22 -5.82
N TRP A 136 2.03 -19.15 -5.79
CA TRP A 136 1.30 -18.66 -6.96
C TRP A 136 1.67 -17.22 -7.33
N ASP A 137 2.10 -16.97 -8.57
CA ASP A 137 2.32 -15.63 -9.10
C ASP A 137 1.02 -15.09 -9.71
N GLU A 138 0.37 -14.13 -9.04
CA GLU A 138 -0.91 -13.55 -9.46
C GLU A 138 -0.83 -12.76 -10.77
N GLN A 139 0.35 -12.23 -11.12
CA GLN A 139 0.51 -11.45 -12.35
C GLN A 139 0.69 -12.35 -13.57
N LYS A 140 1.33 -13.51 -13.38
CA LYS A 140 1.59 -14.48 -14.44
C LYS A 140 0.57 -15.62 -14.48
N GLU A 141 -0.27 -15.74 -13.45
CA GLU A 141 -1.23 -16.82 -13.26
C GLU A 141 -0.60 -18.21 -13.39
N LEU A 142 0.53 -18.40 -12.69
CA LEU A 142 1.26 -19.67 -12.70
C LEU A 142 1.94 -19.93 -11.36
N PHE A 143 2.12 -21.23 -11.07
CA PHE A 143 2.89 -21.65 -9.92
C PHE A 143 4.36 -21.23 -10.08
N ILE A 144 4.94 -20.68 -9.03
CA ILE A 144 6.36 -20.43 -8.99
C ILE A 144 7.07 -21.79 -8.92
N GLN A 145 8.03 -22.00 -9.81
CA GLN A 145 8.91 -23.16 -9.69
C GLN A 145 9.85 -22.88 -8.53
N ARG A 146 9.68 -23.57 -7.40
CA ARG A 146 10.74 -23.63 -6.39
C ARG A 146 11.92 -24.38 -6.99
N GLU A 147 13.11 -23.78 -6.94
CA GLU A 147 14.36 -24.34 -7.47
C GLU A 147 14.75 -25.68 -6.82
N THR A 148 14.04 -26.12 -5.77
CA THR A 148 14.23 -27.43 -5.10
C THR A 148 13.93 -28.65 -5.97
N ASP A 149 13.28 -28.49 -7.14
CA ASP A 149 12.98 -29.60 -8.05
C ASP A 149 13.92 -29.67 -9.27
N LEU A 150 14.92 -28.78 -9.37
CA LEU A 150 15.86 -28.72 -10.52
C LEU A 150 17.29 -29.18 -10.21
N ASP A 151 17.59 -29.56 -8.96
CA ASP A 151 18.90 -30.11 -8.57
C ASP A 151 19.15 -31.58 -9.00
N ALA A 152 18.28 -32.18 -9.83
CA ALA A 152 18.61 -33.43 -10.51
C ALA A 152 19.19 -33.23 -11.92
N SER A 153 19.03 -32.06 -12.56
CA SER A 153 19.68 -31.80 -13.84
C SER A 153 19.62 -30.32 -14.27
N ASN A 154 20.75 -29.64 -14.09
CA ASN A 154 21.22 -28.49 -14.89
C ASN A 154 20.63 -27.09 -14.63
N PHE A 155 21.45 -26.31 -13.90
CA PHE A 155 21.92 -24.95 -14.23
C PHE A 155 21.03 -23.73 -13.91
N VAL A 156 21.31 -23.14 -12.74
CA VAL A 156 21.53 -21.70 -12.40
C VAL A 156 20.73 -20.63 -13.15
N SER A 157 19.85 -19.94 -12.43
CA SER A 157 19.78 -18.47 -12.49
C SER A 157 19.44 -17.86 -11.13
N GLU A 158 20.44 -17.19 -10.58
CA GLU A 158 20.51 -16.40 -9.35
C GLU A 158 19.33 -15.43 -9.15
N TYR A 159 18.37 -15.82 -8.31
CA TYR A 159 17.58 -14.87 -7.52
C TYR A 159 17.78 -15.19 -6.05
N ASP A 160 18.57 -14.36 -5.38
CA ASP A 160 18.88 -14.48 -3.96
C ASP A 160 17.68 -14.04 -3.10
N TYR A 161 16.78 -14.99 -2.81
CA TYR A 161 15.66 -14.83 -1.89
C TYR A 161 16.07 -14.85 -0.41
N THR A 162 17.34 -15.12 -0.07
CA THR A 162 17.79 -15.22 1.33
C THR A 162 17.78 -13.87 2.06
N ALA A 163 17.72 -12.75 1.33
CA ALA A 163 17.59 -11.42 1.92
C ALA A 163 16.20 -11.14 2.53
N LEU A 164 15.15 -11.88 2.18
CA LEU A 164 13.79 -11.68 2.73
C LEU A 164 13.57 -12.47 4.03
N GLU A 165 14.13 -13.67 4.16
CA GLU A 165 14.07 -14.45 5.42
C GLU A 165 14.83 -13.75 6.57
N LEU A 166 16.00 -13.16 6.29
CA LEU A 166 16.80 -12.43 7.29
C LEU A 166 16.12 -11.16 7.83
N LEU A 167 15.17 -10.58 7.08
CA LEU A 167 14.42 -9.39 7.49
C LEU A 167 13.20 -9.74 8.37
N LEU A 168 12.62 -10.94 8.19
CA LEU A 168 11.47 -11.42 8.95
C LEU A 168 11.87 -12.10 10.26
N ASP A 169 13.00 -12.82 10.29
CA ASP A 169 13.46 -13.51 11.51
C ASP A 169 14.02 -12.56 12.59
N ASN A 170 14.47 -11.37 12.21
CA ASN A 170 15.09 -10.42 13.14
C ASN A 170 14.06 -9.56 13.91
N GLN A 171 12.77 -9.89 13.87
CA GLN A 171 11.71 -9.27 14.67
C GLN A 171 11.04 -10.22 15.68
N PHE A 172 11.38 -11.52 15.69
CA PHE A 172 10.74 -12.50 16.58
C PHE A 172 11.63 -13.11 17.66
N VAL A 173 12.86 -12.62 17.88
CA VAL A 173 13.69 -13.04 19.00
C VAL A 173 14.08 -11.86 19.89
N LYS A 174 13.11 -11.37 20.67
CA LYS A 174 13.35 -10.78 22.00
C LYS A 174 12.10 -10.94 22.87
N MET A 175 11.96 -12.12 23.46
CA MET A 175 11.40 -12.35 24.79
C MET A 175 12.15 -13.49 25.46
#